data_AF-A0A4R4TK56-F1
#
_entry.id   AF-A0A4R4TK56-F1
#
_cell.length_a   1.000
_cell.length_b   1.000
_cell.length_c   1.000
_cell.angle_alpha   90.00
_cell.angle_beta   90.00
_cell.angle_gamma   90.00
#
_symmetry.space_group_name_H-M   'P 1'
#
loop_
_entity.id
_entity.type
_entity.pdbx_description
1 polymer ?
#
loop_
_entity_poly.entity_id
_entity_poly.type
_entity_poly.pdbx_seq_one_letter_code
_entity_poly.pdbx_strand_id
1 'polypeptide(L)' 'MNYRCTTFTKIKDDYERAIRREADSAVLRPGTRRSQVLETNAKVIRRRMAVALNQHMRRCRLCG' A
#
# COMPACT_ATOMS: atom_id res chain seq x y z
N MET A 1 -17.61 -19.60 6.89
CA MET A 1 -16.16 -19.63 6.60
C MET A 1 -15.77 -18.38 5.82
N ASN A 2 -15.21 -17.38 6.49
CA ASN A 2 -14.62 -16.22 5.81
C ASN A 2 -13.25 -16.64 5.27
N TYR A 3 -13.20 -17.21 4.07
CA TYR A 3 -11.93 -17.42 3.37
C TYR A 3 -11.39 -16.03 2.97
N ARG A 4 -10.74 -15.35 3.92
CA ARG A 4 -9.90 -14.20 3.60
C ARG A 4 -8.86 -14.70 2.60
N CYS A 5 -8.94 -14.24 1.37
CA CYS A 5 -7.92 -14.58 0.39
C CYS A 5 -6.56 -14.16 0.94
N THR A 6 -5.70 -15.16 1.14
CA THR A 6 -4.35 -14.98 1.67
C THR A 6 -3.54 -14.06 0.75
N THR A 7 -3.75 -14.17 -0.56
CA THR A 7 -3.16 -13.28 -1.56
C THR A 7 -3.63 -11.83 -1.43
N PHE A 8 -4.93 -11.59 -1.23
CA PHE A 8 -5.44 -10.22 -0.99
C PHE A 8 -4.82 -9.62 0.27
N THR A 9 -4.79 -10.39 1.35
CA THR A 9 -4.21 -9.96 2.63
C THR A 9 -2.73 -9.65 2.48
N LYS A 10 -1.98 -10.50 1.78
CA LYS A 10 -0.56 -10.29 1.50
C LYS A 10 -0.32 -9.03 0.65
N ILE A 11 -1.08 -8.82 -0.43
CA ILE A 11 -0.99 -7.61 -1.25
C ILE A 11 -1.20 -6.38 -0.37
N LYS A 12 -2.26 -6.37 0.44
CA LYS A 12 -2.57 -5.26 1.32
C LYS A 12 -1.43 -4.99 2.31
N ASP A 13 -0.96 -6.02 3.01
CA ASP A 13 0.09 -5.91 4.03
C ASP A 13 1.42 -5.41 3.44
N ASP A 14 1.79 -5.88 2.25
CA ASP A 14 3.02 -5.46 1.57
C ASP A 14 3.00 -3.97 1.23
N TYR A 15 1.86 -3.47 0.71
CA TYR A 15 1.67 -2.05 0.41
C TYR A 15 1.59 -1.20 1.68
N GLU A 16 0.89 -1.66 2.72
CA GLU A 16 0.84 -0.94 4.01
C GLU A 16 2.22 -0.82 4.65
N ARG A 17 3.03 -1.89 4.58
CA ARG A 17 4.42 -1.85 5.07
C ARG A 17 5.28 -0.87 4.28
N ALA A 18 5.10 -0.78 2.97
CA ALA A 18 5.79 0.21 2.14
C ALA A 18 5.39 1.64 2.51
N ILE A 19 4.09 1.91 2.71
CA ILE A 19 3.59 3.23 3.14
C ILE A 19 4.18 3.63 4.50
N ARG A 20 4.20 2.70 5.47
CA ARG A 20 4.79 2.97 6.80
C ARG A 20 6.27 3.30 6.70
N ARG A 21 7.05 2.55 5.92
CA ARG A 21 8.48 2.84 5.71
C ARG A 21 8.74 4.22 5.13
N GLU A 22 7.94 4.64 4.15
CA GLU A 22 8.05 5.99 3.56
C GLU A 22 7.66 7.06 4.57
N ALA A 23 6.61 6.83 5.37
CA ALA A 23 6.17 7.76 6.42
C ALA A 23 7.22 7.91 7.53
N ASP A 24 7.78 6.80 8.04
CA ASP A 24 8.83 6.80 9.05
C ASP A 24 10.09 7.54 8.53
N SER A 25 10.44 7.30 7.26
CA SER A 25 11.55 7.99 6.61
C SER A 25 11.31 9.50 6.43
N ALA A 26 10.06 9.92 6.24
CA ALA A 26 9.69 11.33 6.14
C ALA A 26 9.78 12.03 7.50
N VAL A 27 9.33 11.35 8.57
CA VAL A 27 9.39 11.83 9.96
C VAL A 27 10.84 11.99 10.42
N LEU A 28 11.76 11.10 10.03
CA LEU A 28 13.18 11.20 10.37
C LEU A 28 13.92 12.35 9.67
N ARG A 29 13.34 12.97 8.64
CA ARG A 29 13.98 14.02 7.83
C ARG A 29 13.06 15.22 7.55
N PRO A 30 12.48 15.84 8.59
CA PRO A 30 11.49 16.89 8.44
C PRO A 30 12.07 18.11 7.72
N GLY A 31 11.26 18.78 6.90
CA GLY A 31 11.64 20.03 6.22
C GLY A 31 12.59 19.89 5.03
N THR A 32 12.96 18.66 4.64
CA THR A 32 13.80 18.44 3.46
C THR A 32 12.95 18.23 2.20
N ARG A 33 13.45 18.57 1.00
CA ARG A 33 12.78 18.18 -0.27
C ARG A 33 12.48 16.67 -0.32
N ARG A 34 13.32 15.87 0.35
CA ARG A 34 13.15 14.42 0.43
C ARG A 34 11.91 14.03 1.25
N SER A 35 11.55 14.72 2.34
CA SER A 35 10.31 14.41 3.07
C SER A 35 9.05 14.69 2.25
N GLN A 36 9.02 15.79 1.49
CA GLN A 36 7.90 16.09 0.58
C GLN A 36 7.75 15.03 -0.54
N VAL A 37 8.87 14.52 -1.07
CA VAL A 37 8.86 13.43 -2.05
C VAL A 37 8.35 12.13 -1.42
N LEU A 38 8.78 11.81 -0.20
CA LEU A 38 8.33 10.61 0.53
C LEU A 38 6.81 10.66 0.85
N GLU A 39 6.28 11.83 1.24
CA GLU A 39 4.83 12.01 1.43
C GLU A 39 4.04 11.83 0.12
N THR A 40 4.59 12.34 -0.99
CA THR A 40 3.99 12.17 -2.32
C THR A 40 4.04 10.70 -2.74
N ASN A 41 5.15 10.01 -2.50
CA ASN A 41 5.29 8.58 -2.74
C ASN A 41 4.28 7.79 -1.94
N ALA A 42 4.06 8.09 -0.66
CA ALA A 42 3.05 7.40 0.15
C ALA A 42 1.65 7.49 -0.47
N LYS A 43 1.27 8.65 -1.03
CA LYS A 43 -0.01 8.81 -1.77
C LYS A 43 -0.03 7.95 -3.04
N VAL A 44 1.06 7.93 -3.80
CA VAL A 44 1.19 7.09 -5.01
C VAL A 44 1.09 5.60 -4.66
N ILE A 45 1.75 5.16 -3.60
CA ILE A 45 1.73 3.77 -3.13
C ILE A 45 0.32 3.38 -2.70
N ARG A 46 -0.44 4.24 -2.00
CA ARG A 46 -1.87 4.00 -1.71
C ARG A 46 -2.70 3.83 -2.98
N ARG A 47 -2.48 4.66 -4.01
CA ARG A 47 -3.19 4.54 -5.29
C ARG A 47 -2.86 3.21 -5.97
N ARG A 48 -1.59 2.80 -5.97
CA ARG A 48 -1.15 1.49 -6.50
C ARG A 48 -1.75 0.33 -5.73
N MET A 49 -1.83 0.42 -4.41
CA MET A 49 -2.50 -0.57 -3.56
C MET A 49 -3.96 -0.75 -3.98
N ALA A 50 -4.72 0.34 -4.12
CA ALA A 50 -6.12 0.28 -4.55
C ALA A 50 -6.28 -0.39 -5.93
N VAL A 51 -5.40 -0.07 -6.88
CA VAL A 51 -5.39 -0.70 -8.21
C VAL A 51 -5.10 -2.19 -8.13
N ALA A 52 -4.07 -2.60 -7.36
CA ALA A 52 -3.69 -4.00 -7.19
C ALA A 52 -4.80 -4.82 -6.51
N LEU A 53 -5.42 -4.27 -5.46
CA LEU A 53 -6.54 -4.91 -4.77
C LEU A 53 -7.76 -5.03 -5.69
N ASN A 54 -8.12 -3.98 -6.43
CA ASN A 54 -9.21 -4.05 -7.40
C ASN A 54 -8.95 -5.07 -8.52
N GLN A 55 -7.71 -5.13 -9.03
CA GLN A 55 -7.33 -6.12 -10.03
C GLN A 55 -7.41 -7.54 -9.47
N HIS A 56 -7.01 -7.73 -8.22
CA HIS A 56 -7.13 -9.00 -7.53
C HIS A 56 -8.59 -9.41 -7.34
N MET A 57 -9.45 -8.50 -6.86
CA MET A 57 -10.88 -8.76 -6.69
C MET A 57 -11.56 -9.15 -8.01
N ARG A 58 -11.20 -8.49 -9.12
CA ARG A 58 -11.72 -8.86 -10.46
C ARG A 58 -11.31 -10.25 -10.95
N ARG A 59 -10.23 -10.82 -10.43
CA ARG A 59 -9.64 -12.09 -10.92
C ARG A 59 -9.81 -13.25 -9.95
N CYS A 60 -9.94 -12.98 -8.65
CA CYS A 60 -9.98 -13.99 -7.62
C CYS A 60 -11.41 -14.39 -7.30
N ARG A 61 -11.78 -15.64 -7.59
CA ARG A 61 -13.11 -16.23 -7.28
C ARG A 61 -13.46 -16.31 -5.79
N LEU A 62 -12.49 -16.06 -4.90
CA LEU A 62 -12.73 -15.99 -3.45
C LEU A 62 -13.04 -14.56 -2.99
N CYS A 63 -12.56 -13.55 -3.73
CA CYS A 63 -12.72 -12.13 -3.41
C CYS A 63 -13.78 -11.42 -4.27
N GLY A 64 -14.20 -12.06 -5.36
CA GLY A 64 -15.15 -11.56 -6.35
C GLY A 64 -16.20 -12.60 -6.67
#